data_AF-A0A5B0P7U7-F1
#
_entry.id   AF-A0A5B0P7U7-F1
#
_cell.length_a   1.000
_cell.length_b   1.000
_cell.length_c   1.000
_cell.angle_alpha   90.00
_cell.angle_beta   90.00
_cell.angle_gamma   90.00
#
_symmetry.space_group_name_H-M   'P 1'
#
loop_
_entity.id
_entity.type
_entity.pdbx_description
1 polymer ?
#
loop_
_entity_poly.entity_id
_entity_poly.type
_entity_poly.pdbx_seq_one_letter_code
_entity_poly.pdbx_strand_id
1 'polypeptide(L)'
;MLMFTKMGGRTHFLTMWGLFFATVTFVLNIMMAIFPKNSCLRDLRKLTLAIGLPLESVITTLYWPIIILNPNMMMLSELELVIPLRVDLALHLYPAVLLWIDYLVFSDRLADSSSGKITLTKDIHLSILQLTLLLTLAYVSRIELLCYFKSDIPLPYPFLNDVDFPVRVAIYSAAAGLCYMYSSIAESLHGLLFKA
;
A
#
# COMPACT_ATOMS: atom_id res chain seq x y z
N MET A 1 6.80 -21.41 14.95
CA MET A 1 7.14 -21.61 13.51
C MET A 1 6.00 -22.25 12.71
N LEU A 2 5.38 -23.34 13.20
CA LEU A 2 4.31 -24.07 12.49
C LEU A 2 2.99 -23.28 12.33
N MET A 3 2.65 -22.40 13.28
CA MET A 3 1.46 -21.53 13.21
C MET A 3 1.62 -20.40 12.18
N PHE A 4 2.82 -19.80 12.09
CA PHE A 4 3.15 -18.71 11.17
C PHE A 4 3.07 -19.10 9.69
N THR A 5 3.53 -20.31 9.34
CA THR A 5 3.37 -20.87 7.99
C THR A 5 1.92 -21.27 7.69
N LYS A 6 1.16 -21.73 8.70
CA LYS A 6 -0.28 -22.01 8.56
C LYS A 6 -1.08 -20.74 8.30
N MET A 7 -0.76 -19.65 9.00
CA MET A 7 -1.26 -18.28 8.82
C MET A 7 -0.75 -17.62 7.51
N GLY A 8 -0.55 -18.33 6.39
CA GLY A 8 -0.08 -17.78 5.09
C GLY A 8 1.18 -16.89 5.11
N GLY A 9 1.99 -16.97 6.16
CA GLY A 9 3.20 -16.16 6.34
C GLY A 9 2.95 -14.67 6.54
N ARG A 10 3.99 -13.84 6.34
CA ARG A 10 3.89 -12.37 6.53
C ARG A 10 2.88 -11.68 5.60
N THR A 11 2.46 -12.34 4.52
CA THR A 11 1.64 -11.75 3.45
C THR A 11 0.21 -11.36 3.85
N HIS A 12 -0.19 -11.62 5.10
CA HIS A 12 -1.47 -11.18 5.67
C HIS A 12 -1.50 -9.72 6.11
N PHE A 13 -0.34 -9.17 6.48
CA PHE A 13 -0.27 -7.78 6.87
C PHE A 13 -0.34 -6.87 5.65
N LEU A 14 -1.11 -5.80 5.76
CA LEU A 14 -1.21 -4.78 4.72
C LEU A 14 0.18 -4.18 4.41
N THR A 15 1.03 -4.02 5.43
CA THR A 15 2.43 -3.57 5.29
C THR A 15 3.21 -4.43 4.30
N MET A 16 3.00 -5.75 4.26
CA MET A 16 3.71 -6.60 3.30
C MET A 16 3.23 -6.43 1.87
N TRP A 17 1.96 -6.07 1.66
CA TRP A 17 1.45 -5.70 0.34
C TRP A 17 2.05 -4.38 -0.12
N GLY A 18 2.05 -3.37 0.76
CA GLY A 18 2.74 -2.10 0.50
C GLY A 18 4.18 -2.34 0.08
N LEU A 19 4.95 -3.03 0.91
CA LEU A 19 6.38 -3.25 0.70
C LEU A 19 6.64 -4.02 -0.58
N PHE A 20 5.79 -4.98 -0.92
CA PHE A 20 5.88 -5.70 -2.19
C PHE A 20 5.74 -4.74 -3.37
N PHE A 21 4.66 -3.95 -3.44
CA PHE A 21 4.46 -3.02 -4.55
C PHE A 21 5.53 -1.94 -4.60
N ALA A 22 5.94 -1.37 -3.45
CA ALA A 22 7.02 -0.40 -3.37
C ALA A 22 8.34 -0.97 -3.91
N THR A 23 8.71 -2.18 -3.46
CA THR A 23 9.92 -2.87 -3.90
C THR A 23 9.88 -3.16 -5.39
N VAL A 24 8.75 -3.65 -5.91
CA VAL A 24 8.57 -3.90 -7.35
C VAL A 24 8.73 -2.59 -8.12
N THR A 25 8.14 -1.48 -7.67
CA THR A 25 8.32 -0.16 -8.29
C THR A 25 9.78 0.29 -8.31
N PHE A 26 10.54 0.10 -7.23
CA PHE A 26 11.97 0.45 -7.20
C PHE A 26 12.83 -0.46 -8.09
N VAL A 27 12.51 -1.75 -8.16
CA VAL A 27 13.18 -2.67 -9.09
C VAL A 27 12.90 -2.28 -10.54
N LEU A 28 11.65 -1.96 -10.87
CA LEU A 28 11.28 -1.51 -12.23
C LEU A 28 11.92 -0.18 -12.60
N ASN A 29 12.08 0.74 -11.63
CA ASN A 29 12.90 1.95 -11.77
C ASN A 29 14.31 1.63 -12.26
N ILE A 30 15.00 0.70 -11.59
CA ILE A 30 16.36 0.27 -11.96
C ILE A 30 16.36 -0.40 -13.33
N MET A 31 15.42 -1.32 -13.59
CA MET A 31 15.33 -2.01 -14.88
C MET A 31 15.08 -1.05 -16.03
N MET A 32 14.26 -0.02 -15.84
CA MET A 32 14.02 1.00 -16.86
C MET A 32 15.27 1.87 -17.11
N ALA A 33 16.11 2.10 -16.10
CA ALA A 33 17.38 2.79 -16.32
C ALA A 33 18.31 1.99 -17.25
N ILE A 34 18.24 0.64 -17.19
CA ILE A 34 19.01 -0.26 -18.06
C ILE A 34 18.32 -0.44 -19.43
N PHE A 35 17.00 -0.54 -19.46
CA PHE A 35 16.18 -0.83 -20.64
C PHE A 35 15.15 0.29 -20.93
N PRO A 36 15.59 1.52 -21.25
CA PRO A 36 14.74 2.71 -21.28
C PRO A 36 13.70 2.70 -22.40
N LYS A 37 13.77 1.80 -23.38
CA LYS A 37 12.81 1.72 -24.50
C LYS A 37 11.67 0.73 -24.26
N ASN A 38 11.75 -0.11 -23.22
CA ASN A 38 10.76 -1.15 -22.97
C ASN A 38 9.43 -0.57 -22.41
N SER A 39 8.35 -0.65 -23.18
CA SER A 39 7.02 -0.14 -22.79
C SER A 39 6.38 -0.97 -21.68
N CYS A 40 6.51 -2.30 -21.70
CA CYS A 40 5.95 -3.17 -20.68
C CYS A 40 6.50 -2.85 -19.28
N LEU A 41 7.80 -2.56 -19.17
CA LEU A 41 8.39 -2.13 -17.90
C LEU A 41 7.80 -0.80 -17.40
N ARG A 42 7.53 0.14 -18.32
CA ARG A 42 6.89 1.41 -17.97
C ARG A 42 5.47 1.21 -17.47
N ASP A 43 4.68 0.39 -18.15
CA ASP A 43 3.27 0.17 -17.80
C ASP A 43 3.14 -0.56 -16.47
N LEU A 44 3.97 -1.59 -16.23
CA LEU A 44 4.01 -2.29 -14.96
C LEU A 44 4.49 -1.37 -13.83
N ARG A 45 5.45 -0.49 -14.11
CA ARG A 45 5.94 0.49 -13.14
C ARG A 45 4.85 1.51 -12.77
N LYS A 46 4.10 2.02 -13.75
CA LYS A 46 2.96 2.90 -13.53
C LYS A 46 1.89 2.24 -12.67
N LEU A 47 1.52 0.99 -12.98
CA LEU A 47 0.54 0.23 -12.20
C LEU A 47 1.01 0.00 -10.75
N THR A 48 2.24 -0.47 -10.59
CA THR A 48 2.79 -0.78 -9.25
C THR A 48 2.96 0.48 -8.40
N LEU A 49 3.35 1.61 -9.01
CA LEU A 49 3.41 2.91 -8.34
C LEU A 49 2.01 3.40 -7.95
N ALA A 50 1.02 3.29 -8.84
CA ALA A 50 -0.36 3.67 -8.58
C ALA A 50 -1.01 2.87 -7.44
N ILE A 51 -0.55 1.64 -7.20
CA ILE A 51 -0.96 0.81 -6.06
C ILE A 51 -0.14 1.13 -4.82
N GLY A 52 1.19 1.11 -4.93
CA GLY A 52 2.12 1.20 -3.82
C GLY A 52 2.07 2.54 -3.10
N LEU A 53 2.02 3.66 -3.84
CA LEU A 53 2.06 5.01 -3.25
C LEU A 53 0.91 5.26 -2.27
N PRO A 54 -0.38 5.10 -2.65
CA PRO A 54 -1.47 5.33 -1.70
C PRO A 54 -1.50 4.27 -0.60
N LEU A 55 -1.15 3.02 -0.91
CA LEU A 55 -1.14 1.94 0.07
C LEU A 55 -0.12 2.19 1.19
N GLU A 56 1.12 2.54 0.84
CA GLU A 56 2.17 2.88 1.82
C GLU A 56 1.85 4.16 2.60
N SER A 57 1.16 5.12 1.97
CA SER A 57 0.67 6.31 2.65
C SER A 57 -0.37 5.98 3.72
N VAL A 58 -1.29 5.05 3.44
CA VAL A 58 -2.26 4.54 4.42
C VAL A 58 -1.54 3.80 5.54
N ILE A 59 -0.60 2.92 5.24
CA ILE A 59 0.18 2.17 6.23
C ILE A 59 0.89 3.14 7.20
N THR A 60 1.62 4.11 6.65
CA THR A 60 2.34 5.13 7.42
C THR A 60 1.39 5.89 8.37
N THR A 61 0.23 6.29 7.84
CA THR A 61 -0.72 7.14 8.55
C THR A 61 -1.53 6.39 9.60
N LEU A 62 -1.78 5.09 9.40
CA LEU A 62 -2.51 4.28 10.37
C LEU A 62 -1.58 3.70 11.45
N TYR A 63 -0.36 3.29 11.10
CA TYR A 63 0.51 2.52 11.99
C TYR A 63 0.87 3.30 13.27
N TRP A 64 1.44 4.50 13.16
CA TRP A 64 1.91 5.26 14.32
C TRP A 64 0.78 5.69 15.26
N PRO A 65 -0.36 6.24 14.78
CA PRO A 65 -1.47 6.56 15.66
C PRO A 65 -1.99 5.34 16.43
N ILE A 66 -2.11 4.18 15.78
CA ILE A 66 -2.58 2.96 16.47
C ILE A 66 -1.56 2.54 17.55
N ILE A 67 -0.27 2.53 17.24
CA ILE A 67 0.79 2.17 18.20
C ILE A 67 0.84 3.14 19.39
N ILE A 68 0.73 4.45 19.13
CA ILE A 68 0.77 5.48 20.17
C ILE A 68 -0.47 5.39 21.07
N LEU A 69 -1.65 5.11 20.51
CA LEU A 69 -2.90 5.02 21.27
C LEU A 69 -3.01 3.71 22.05
N ASN A 70 -2.75 2.58 21.40
CA ASN A 70 -2.77 1.27 22.03
C ASN A 70 -2.00 0.23 21.19
N PRO A 71 -0.75 -0.11 21.55
CA PRO A 71 0.07 -1.05 20.77
C PRO A 71 -0.52 -2.47 20.73
N ASN A 72 -1.35 -2.85 21.72
CA ASN A 72 -2.01 -4.15 21.74
C ASN A 72 -3.03 -4.33 20.61
N MET A 73 -3.41 -3.24 19.93
CA MET A 73 -4.25 -3.33 18.73
C MET A 73 -3.49 -3.96 17.56
N MET A 74 -2.17 -3.74 17.43
CA MET A 74 -1.38 -4.28 16.32
C MET A 74 -0.75 -5.64 16.64
N MET A 75 -0.43 -5.91 17.90
CA MET A 75 0.23 -7.15 18.32
C MET A 75 -0.37 -7.69 19.62
N LEU A 76 -0.39 -9.02 19.76
CA LEU A 76 -0.78 -9.67 21.01
C LEU A 76 0.21 -9.29 22.12
N SER A 77 -0.33 -8.94 23.28
CA SER A 77 0.39 -8.42 24.46
C SER A 77 1.52 -9.31 24.98
N GLU A 78 1.52 -10.61 24.65
CA GLU A 78 2.59 -11.56 25.01
C GLU A 78 3.85 -11.43 24.14
N LEU A 79 3.76 -10.71 23.02
CA LEU A 79 4.87 -10.39 22.13
C LEU A 79 5.22 -8.91 22.27
N GLU A 80 5.87 -8.54 23.38
CA GLU A 80 6.57 -7.25 23.50
C GLU A 80 7.77 -7.23 22.54
N LEU A 81 7.50 -7.20 21.24
CA LEU A 81 8.53 -7.04 20.23
C LEU A 81 8.89 -5.56 20.18
N VAL A 82 9.95 -5.18 20.90
CA VAL A 82 10.60 -3.88 20.72
C VAL A 82 11.24 -3.88 19.33
N ILE A 83 10.54 -3.31 18.35
CA ILE A 83 11.07 -3.15 17.00
C ILE A 83 12.12 -2.03 17.06
N PRO A 84 13.38 -2.28 16.64
CA PRO A 84 14.36 -1.20 16.56
C PRO A 84 13.85 -0.10 15.63
N LEU A 85 13.95 1.18 16.05
CA LEU A 85 13.43 2.32 15.29
C LEU A 85 13.82 2.29 13.80
N ARG A 86 15.05 1.87 13.49
CA ARG A 86 15.51 1.74 12.09
C ARG A 86 14.66 0.76 11.28
N VAL A 87 14.32 -0.38 11.87
CA VAL A 87 13.47 -1.40 11.23
C VAL A 87 12.06 -0.86 11.10
N ASP A 88 11.55 -0.19 12.13
CA ASP A 88 10.22 0.37 12.12
C ASP A 88 10.03 1.43 11.02
N LEU A 89 10.96 2.38 10.92
CA LEU A 89 10.98 3.38 9.85
C LEU A 89 11.13 2.73 8.45
N ALA A 90 11.91 1.67 8.34
CA ALA A 90 12.09 0.95 7.07
C ALA A 90 10.82 0.22 6.60
N LEU A 91 9.97 -0.21 7.54
CA LEU A 91 8.71 -0.89 7.24
C LEU A 91 7.55 0.09 7.03
N HIS A 92 7.51 1.19 7.78
CA HIS A 92 6.31 2.02 7.90
C HIS A 92 6.46 3.47 7.47
N LEU A 93 7.65 3.95 7.09
CA LEU A 93 7.85 5.34 6.65
C LEU A 93 8.62 5.46 5.33
N TYR A 94 9.81 4.86 5.25
CA TYR A 94 10.68 5.03 4.09
C TYR A 94 10.03 4.62 2.76
N PRO A 95 9.26 3.51 2.66
CA PRO A 95 8.57 3.17 1.43
C PRO A 95 7.65 4.28 0.94
N ALA A 96 6.81 4.84 1.82
CA ALA A 96 5.91 5.94 1.48
C ALA A 96 6.69 7.19 1.02
N VAL A 97 7.67 7.64 1.82
CA VAL A 97 8.46 8.84 1.51
C VAL A 97 9.18 8.69 0.16
N LEU A 98 9.80 7.54 -0.09
CA LEU A 98 10.53 7.29 -1.33
C LEU A 98 9.60 7.19 -2.54
N LEU A 99 8.41 6.61 -2.40
CA LEU A 99 7.41 6.58 -3.48
C LEU A 99 6.84 7.97 -3.78
N TRP A 100 6.63 8.80 -2.74
CA TRP A 100 6.23 10.20 -2.93
C TRP A 100 7.31 11.00 -3.66
N ILE A 101 8.58 10.82 -3.29
CA ILE A 101 9.70 11.46 -3.99
C ILE A 101 9.79 10.95 -5.43
N ASP A 102 9.70 9.63 -5.65
CA ASP A 102 9.68 9.02 -6.99
C ASP A 102 8.57 9.64 -7.84
N TYR A 103 7.37 9.74 -7.28
CA TYR A 103 6.21 10.25 -7.98
C TYR A 103 6.27 11.77 -8.24
N LEU A 104 6.75 12.59 -7.30
CA LEU A 104 6.75 14.04 -7.45
C LEU A 104 7.97 14.59 -8.20
N VAL A 105 9.10 13.88 -8.16
CA VAL A 105 10.39 14.39 -8.70
C VAL A 105 10.81 13.64 -9.97
N PHE A 106 10.48 12.35 -10.09
CA PHE A 106 11.01 11.50 -11.15
C PHE A 106 9.96 11.04 -12.17
N SER A 107 8.67 11.24 -11.91
CA SER A 107 7.58 10.87 -12.82
C SER A 107 7.70 11.50 -14.21
N ASP A 108 8.15 12.75 -14.35
CA ASP A 108 8.16 13.39 -15.67
C ASP A 108 9.15 12.77 -16.66
N ARG A 109 10.11 11.96 -16.17
CA ARG A 109 11.01 11.15 -17.02
C ARG A 109 10.28 10.08 -17.83
N LEU A 110 9.01 9.84 -17.51
CA LEU A 110 8.11 8.87 -18.12
C LEU A 110 6.94 9.53 -18.85
N ALA A 111 6.84 10.86 -18.81
CA ALA A 111 5.73 11.59 -19.41
C ALA A 111 5.76 11.46 -20.94
N ASP A 112 4.58 11.26 -21.52
CA ASP A 112 4.41 11.25 -22.96
C ASP A 112 4.73 12.64 -23.51
N SER A 113 5.46 12.69 -24.64
CA SER A 113 6.10 13.90 -25.19
C SER A 113 5.12 15.04 -25.56
N SER A 114 3.81 14.80 -25.46
CA SER A 114 2.73 15.71 -25.83
C SER A 114 2.02 16.39 -24.66
N SER A 115 2.20 15.94 -23.40
CA SER A 115 1.46 16.53 -22.27
C SER A 115 2.22 16.69 -20.97
N GLY A 116 3.42 16.12 -20.81
CA GLY A 116 4.24 16.29 -19.59
C GLY A 116 3.61 15.74 -18.30
N LYS A 117 2.39 15.19 -18.34
CA LYS A 117 1.59 14.86 -17.16
C LYS A 117 1.44 13.35 -17.00
N ILE A 118 1.92 12.81 -15.88
CA ILE A 118 1.56 11.45 -15.44
C ILE A 118 0.30 11.51 -14.58
N THR A 119 -0.78 10.95 -15.12
CA THR A 119 -1.98 10.67 -14.32
C THR A 119 -1.97 9.18 -14.04
N LEU A 120 -1.68 8.81 -12.78
CA LEU A 120 -1.51 7.42 -12.33
C LEU A 120 -2.64 6.50 -12.79
N THR A 121 -3.86 7.04 -12.88
CA THR A 121 -5.09 6.32 -13.23
C THR A 121 -5.46 6.34 -14.72
N LYS A 122 -5.11 7.40 -15.44
CA LYS A 122 -5.45 7.54 -16.87
C LYS A 122 -4.69 6.53 -17.72
N ASP A 123 -3.43 6.28 -17.39
CA ASP A 123 -2.56 5.38 -18.15
C ASP A 123 -2.89 3.90 -17.92
N ILE A 124 -3.52 3.56 -16.79
CA ILE A 124 -3.96 2.19 -16.45
C ILE A 124 -5.44 1.95 -16.78
N HIS A 125 -6.12 2.92 -17.40
CA HIS A 125 -7.55 2.87 -17.76
C HIS A 125 -8.52 2.55 -16.60
N LEU A 126 -8.13 2.81 -15.35
CA LEU A 126 -8.96 2.63 -14.17
C LEU A 126 -9.06 3.93 -13.41
N SER A 127 -10.24 4.35 -12.99
CA SER A 127 -10.37 5.51 -12.11
C SER A 127 -9.77 5.23 -10.71
N ILE A 128 -9.45 6.29 -9.96
CA ILE A 128 -8.94 6.17 -8.58
C ILE A 128 -9.87 5.31 -7.73
N LEU A 129 -11.18 5.53 -7.88
CA LEU A 129 -12.21 4.79 -7.14
C LEU A 129 -12.18 3.30 -7.51
N GLN A 130 -12.11 2.97 -8.80
CA GLN A 130 -12.07 1.58 -9.26
C GLN A 130 -10.83 0.86 -8.73
N LEU A 131 -9.64 1.48 -8.84
CA LEU A 131 -8.40 0.89 -8.33
C LEU A 131 -8.46 0.67 -6.81
N THR A 132 -8.97 1.66 -6.08
CA THR A 132 -9.11 1.58 -4.61
C THR A 132 -10.08 0.48 -4.20
N LEU A 133 -11.23 0.36 -4.87
CA LEU A 133 -12.19 -0.70 -4.62
C LEU A 133 -11.61 -2.08 -4.93
N LEU A 134 -10.93 -2.24 -6.05
CA LEU A 134 -10.29 -3.51 -6.43
C LEU A 134 -9.23 -3.92 -5.41
N LEU A 135 -8.37 -2.99 -4.98
CA LEU A 135 -7.34 -3.26 -3.97
C LEU A 135 -7.96 -3.64 -2.62
N THR A 136 -8.98 -2.91 -2.21
CA THR A 136 -9.71 -3.17 -0.96
C THR A 136 -10.38 -4.54 -0.99
N LEU A 137 -11.13 -4.85 -2.06
CA LEU A 137 -11.77 -6.14 -2.24
C LEU A 137 -10.75 -7.27 -2.29
N ALA A 138 -9.62 -7.11 -2.99
CA ALA A 138 -8.57 -8.11 -3.07
C ALA A 138 -7.96 -8.40 -1.69
N TYR A 139 -7.63 -7.36 -0.91
CA TYR A 139 -7.05 -7.53 0.42
C TYR A 139 -8.07 -8.09 1.41
N VAL A 140 -9.26 -7.49 1.50
CA VAL A 140 -10.31 -7.89 2.45
C VAL A 140 -10.80 -9.30 2.16
N SER A 141 -11.08 -9.63 0.89
CA SER A 141 -11.48 -11.00 0.52
C SER A 141 -10.38 -11.98 0.89
N ARG A 142 -9.10 -11.66 0.65
CA ARG A 142 -8.01 -12.54 1.07
C ARG A 142 -8.04 -12.79 2.58
N ILE A 143 -8.07 -11.76 3.42
CA ILE A 143 -7.98 -11.97 4.88
C ILE A 143 -9.24 -12.60 5.47
N GLU A 144 -10.45 -12.18 5.06
CA GLU A 144 -11.71 -12.72 5.59
C GLU A 144 -11.94 -14.15 5.08
N LEU A 145 -11.66 -14.44 3.80
CA LEU A 145 -11.82 -15.77 3.23
C LEU A 145 -10.81 -16.77 3.84
N LEU A 146 -9.58 -16.32 4.08
CA LEU A 146 -8.58 -17.15 4.75
C LEU A 146 -8.99 -17.48 6.18
N CYS A 147 -9.50 -16.52 6.95
CA CYS A 147 -9.99 -16.77 8.31
C CYS A 147 -11.24 -17.66 8.30
N TYR A 148 -12.14 -17.46 7.33
CA TYR A 148 -13.37 -18.25 7.20
C TYR A 148 -13.08 -19.73 6.89
N PHE A 149 -12.20 -20.02 5.93
CA PHE A 149 -11.88 -21.40 5.55
C PHE A 149 -10.89 -22.09 6.50
N LYS A 150 -10.12 -21.32 7.27
CA LYS A 150 -9.13 -21.84 8.21
C LYS A 150 -9.37 -21.18 9.56
N SER A 151 -10.32 -21.74 10.29
CA SER A 151 -10.79 -21.24 11.59
C SER A 151 -9.71 -21.14 12.67
N ASP A 152 -8.53 -21.74 12.44
CA ASP A 152 -7.34 -21.64 13.30
C ASP A 152 -6.46 -20.41 13.01
N ILE A 153 -6.79 -19.62 11.97
CA ILE A 153 -6.04 -18.42 11.58
C ILE A 153 -6.86 -17.18 11.95
N PRO A 154 -6.43 -16.38 12.93
CA PRO A 154 -7.08 -15.10 13.24
C PRO A 154 -6.78 -14.06 12.17
N LEU A 155 -7.59 -12.99 12.15
CA LEU A 155 -7.33 -11.79 11.34
C LEU A 155 -5.98 -11.18 11.74
N PRO A 156 -5.25 -10.55 10.79
CA PRO A 156 -3.86 -10.12 11.00
C PRO A 156 -3.69 -9.10 12.13
N TYR A 157 -4.72 -8.30 12.39
CA TYR A 157 -4.71 -7.31 13.45
C TYR A 157 -5.63 -7.77 14.59
N PRO A 158 -5.11 -7.91 15.83
CA PRO A 158 -5.89 -8.33 17.00
C PRO A 158 -7.25 -7.65 17.11
N PHE A 159 -7.31 -6.31 16.99
CA PHE A 159 -8.54 -5.53 17.14
C PHE A 159 -9.66 -5.92 16.15
N LEU A 160 -9.33 -6.53 15.00
CA LEU A 160 -10.34 -6.99 14.06
C LEU A 160 -11.04 -8.26 14.56
N ASN A 161 -10.38 -9.07 15.38
CA ASN A 161 -10.97 -10.29 15.94
C ASN A 161 -11.94 -9.99 17.10
N ASP A 162 -11.84 -8.79 17.69
CA ASP A 162 -12.65 -8.37 18.84
C ASP A 162 -13.97 -7.67 18.44
N VAL A 163 -14.24 -7.55 17.13
CA VAL A 163 -15.42 -6.84 16.61
C VAL A 163 -16.18 -7.65 15.55
N ASP A 164 -17.49 -7.43 15.48
CA ASP A 164 -18.35 -8.08 14.51
C ASP A 164 -18.09 -7.60 13.07
N PHE A 165 -18.52 -8.42 12.10
CA PHE A 165 -18.31 -8.17 10.67
C PHE A 165 -18.75 -6.77 10.19
N PRO A 166 -19.91 -6.20 10.61
CA PRO A 166 -20.29 -4.84 10.19
C PRO A 166 -19.29 -3.77 10.61
N VAL A 167 -18.71 -3.90 11.80
CA VAL A 167 -17.69 -2.97 12.31
C VAL A 167 -16.40 -3.14 11.52
N ARG A 168 -16.01 -4.36 11.18
CA ARG A 168 -14.85 -4.61 10.29
C ARG A 168 -15.04 -3.97 8.92
N VAL A 169 -16.22 -4.09 8.32
CA VAL A 169 -16.55 -3.42 7.05
C VAL A 169 -16.39 -1.91 7.15
N ALA A 170 -16.82 -1.29 8.26
CA ALA A 170 -16.62 0.14 8.50
C ALA A 170 -15.12 0.50 8.58
N ILE A 171 -14.32 -0.30 9.29
CA ILE A 171 -12.86 -0.11 9.39
C ILE A 171 -12.20 -0.23 8.01
N TYR A 172 -12.52 -1.27 7.25
CA TYR A 172 -12.00 -1.46 5.89
C TYR A 172 -12.39 -0.32 4.96
N SER A 173 -13.63 0.15 5.06
CA SER A 173 -14.13 1.29 4.28
C SER A 173 -13.41 2.59 4.64
N ALA A 174 -13.12 2.82 5.93
CA ALA A 174 -12.34 3.97 6.37
C ALA A 174 -10.90 3.92 5.83
N ALA A 175 -10.22 2.77 5.91
CA ALA A 175 -8.89 2.58 5.34
C ALA A 175 -8.88 2.76 3.81
N ALA A 176 -9.90 2.24 3.11
CA ALA A 176 -10.09 2.46 1.68
C ALA A 176 -10.32 3.95 1.35
N GLY A 177 -11.08 4.66 2.19
CA GLY A 177 -11.27 6.11 2.08
C GLY A 177 -9.95 6.89 2.16
N LEU A 178 -9.07 6.52 3.10
CA LEU A 178 -7.71 7.08 3.16
C LEU A 178 -6.89 6.76 1.92
N CYS A 179 -6.98 5.53 1.39
CA CYS A 179 -6.30 5.14 0.16
C CYS A 179 -6.77 5.99 -1.03
N TYR A 180 -8.08 6.18 -1.18
CA TYR A 180 -8.66 7.05 -2.19
C TYR A 180 -8.18 8.51 -2.03
N MET A 181 -8.16 9.01 -0.79
CA MET A 181 -7.70 10.36 -0.47
C MET A 181 -6.23 10.55 -0.88
N TYR A 182 -5.33 9.64 -0.51
CA TYR A 182 -3.92 9.75 -0.88
C TYR A 182 -3.68 9.69 -2.39
N SER A 183 -4.39 8.81 -3.11
CA SER A 183 -4.36 8.80 -4.57
C SER A 183 -4.81 10.13 -5.17
N SER A 184 -5.89 10.72 -4.62
CA SER A 184 -6.42 12.00 -5.08
C SER A 184 -5.46 13.16 -4.80
N ILE A 185 -4.82 13.16 -3.63
CA ILE A 185 -3.79 14.14 -3.26
C ILE A 185 -2.61 14.02 -4.21
N ALA A 186 -2.16 12.79 -4.52
CA ALA A 186 -1.04 12.57 -5.43
C ALA A 186 -1.32 13.20 -6.80
N GLU A 187 -2.45 12.84 -7.43
CA GLU A 187 -2.80 13.38 -8.75
C GLU A 187 -3.02 14.90 -8.74
N SER A 188 -3.56 15.44 -7.63
CA SER A 188 -3.75 16.88 -7.46
C SER A 188 -2.43 17.63 -7.34
N LEU A 189 -1.50 17.14 -6.52
CA LEU A 189 -0.17 17.74 -6.32
C LEU A 189 0.66 17.70 -7.60
N HIS A 190 0.68 16.56 -8.30
CA HIS A 190 1.35 16.46 -9.59
C HIS A 190 0.71 17.38 -10.64
N GLY A 191 -0.62 17.53 -10.61
CA GLY A 191 -1.33 18.47 -11.48
C GLY A 191 -1.03 19.94 -11.19
N LEU A 192 -0.62 20.29 -9.96
CA LEU A 192 -0.21 21.64 -9.58
C LEU A 192 1.25 21.91 -9.95
N LEU A 193 2.16 20.97 -9.69
CA LEU A 193 3.59 21.14 -9.92
C LEU A 193 3.98 21.16 -11.40
N PHE A 194 3.22 20.44 -12.25
CA PHE A 194 3.53 20.27 -13.67
C PHE A 194 2.51 20.93 -14.61
N LYS A 195 1.74 21.88 -14.08
CA LYS A 195 1.03 22.90 -14.89
C LYS A 195 1.98 24.08 -15.13
N ALA A 196 2.87 23.94 -16.12
CA ALA A 196 3.61 25.03 -16.75
C ALA A 196 3.84 24.68 -18.22
#